data_AF-A0A9D6A1F7-F1
#
_entry.id   AF-A0A9D6A1F7-F1
#
_cell.length_a   1.000
_cell.length_b   1.000
_cell.length_c   1.000
_cell.angle_alpha   90.00
_cell.angle_beta   90.00
_cell.angle_gamma   90.00
#
_symmetry.space_group_name_H-M   'P 1'
#
loop_
_entity.id
_entity.type
_entity.pdbx_description
1 polymer ?
#
loop_
_entity_poly.entity_id
_entity_poly.type
_entity_poly.pdbx_seq_one_letter_code
_entity_poly.pdbx_strand_id
1 'polypeptide(L)'
;MNTKFVFVTGGVVSGLGKGITAASLGRLLKNRGYKVVNQKFDPYINVDPGTMSPYEHGEVFVTDDGAETDLDLGHYERFTNVNLTATSSITSGKIYSEVINRERKGDYLGKTVQVIPHITDAIKSKVYNFINSDVDVVITEIGGTIGDIESQAMVEAIRQIGFEVDMNDVCYIHVTLLPFISGSNELKSKPTQRSVRELQALGIRPDILVCRADQEIPEKMKEKIALFCNVRKEAVIENSTVKDLYEVPLMLENNGLAVQVCKKLNLDKVEPNNVEWIKLVDKIKNVNEGNNEVKIALIGKYVKLDDSYLSVIESLKHGGYANDVKVSTTLIDSELINDLNVADIISSYDGIIVPGGFGERGIEGMITSIKYARENKIPFLGICLGMQMAVIEFIRNVVGLEDVSSEEFKPDAKNP
;
A
#
# COMPACT_ATOMS: atom_id res chain seq x y z
N MET A 1 3.74 -28.29 6.13
CA MET A 1 4.90 -27.49 5.69
C MET A 1 5.16 -26.47 6.78
N ASN A 2 6.41 -26.21 7.17
CA ASN A 2 6.69 -25.09 8.08
C ASN A 2 6.45 -23.78 7.33
N THR A 3 5.87 -22.79 8.01
CA THR A 3 5.67 -21.45 7.46
C THR A 3 7.00 -20.86 7.03
N LYS A 4 7.03 -20.32 5.81
CA LYS A 4 8.21 -19.69 5.19
C LYS A 4 8.11 -18.17 5.33
N PHE A 5 9.25 -17.50 5.39
CA PHE A 5 9.35 -16.06 5.57
C PHE A 5 10.02 -15.38 4.38
N VAL A 6 9.38 -14.36 3.85
CA VAL A 6 9.96 -13.47 2.83
C VAL A 6 10.04 -12.08 3.41
N PHE A 7 11.24 -11.52 3.49
CA PHE A 7 11.45 -10.15 3.95
C PHE A 7 11.75 -9.25 2.76
N VAL A 8 10.93 -8.21 2.57
CA VAL A 8 11.10 -7.23 1.50
C VAL A 8 11.62 -5.93 2.10
N THR A 9 12.86 -5.59 1.76
CA THR A 9 13.51 -4.34 2.15
C THR A 9 13.69 -3.45 0.94
N GLY A 10 13.97 -2.16 1.13
CA GLY A 10 14.35 -1.29 0.02
C GLY A 10 15.44 -0.31 0.37
N GLY A 11 16.06 0.23 -0.67
CA GLY A 11 17.20 1.11 -0.53
C GLY A 11 17.25 2.18 -1.60
N VAL A 12 18.27 3.02 -1.55
CA VAL A 12 18.47 4.20 -2.41
C VAL A 12 17.48 5.33 -2.14
N VAL A 13 16.17 5.12 -2.33
CA VAL A 13 15.10 6.09 -2.05
C VAL A 13 13.82 5.37 -1.60
N SER A 14 12.94 6.08 -0.90
CA SER A 14 11.57 5.63 -0.63
C SER A 14 10.70 5.66 -1.90
N GLY A 15 9.52 5.03 -1.87
CA GLY A 15 8.57 5.07 -2.99
C GLY A 15 8.91 4.20 -4.22
N LEU A 16 9.87 3.28 -4.13
CA LEU A 16 10.26 2.41 -5.26
C LEU A 16 9.27 1.29 -5.62
N GLY A 17 8.12 1.21 -4.94
CA GLY A 17 7.15 0.13 -5.12
C GLY A 17 7.49 -1.15 -4.36
N LYS A 18 8.01 -1.02 -3.12
CA LYS A 18 8.20 -2.17 -2.20
C LYS A 18 6.88 -2.91 -1.95
N GLY A 19 5.84 -2.19 -1.53
CA GLY A 19 4.50 -2.73 -1.28
C GLY A 19 3.91 -3.42 -2.49
N ILE A 20 4.00 -2.80 -3.68
CA ILE A 20 3.55 -3.42 -4.93
C ILE A 20 4.34 -4.69 -5.27
N THR A 21 5.65 -4.70 -5.05
CA THR A 21 6.49 -5.90 -5.24
C THR A 21 6.07 -7.02 -4.30
N ALA A 22 5.84 -6.70 -3.02
CA ALA A 22 5.37 -7.66 -2.00
C ALA A 22 3.96 -8.19 -2.30
N ALA A 23 3.03 -7.31 -2.69
CA ALA A 23 1.67 -7.65 -3.08
C ALA A 23 1.64 -8.55 -4.32
N SER A 24 2.46 -8.21 -5.32
CA SER A 24 2.61 -8.98 -6.56
C SER A 24 3.17 -10.37 -6.30
N LEU A 25 4.21 -10.49 -5.48
CA LEU A 25 4.72 -11.80 -5.06
C LEU A 25 3.64 -12.61 -4.34
N GLY A 26 2.87 -11.98 -3.45
CA GLY A 26 1.75 -12.63 -2.76
C GLY A 26 0.71 -13.19 -3.74
N ARG A 27 0.31 -12.40 -4.74
CA ARG A 27 -0.58 -12.85 -5.82
C ARG A 27 0.00 -14.05 -6.59
N LEU A 28 1.28 -13.97 -6.97
CA LEU A 28 1.95 -15.01 -7.75
C LEU A 28 2.11 -16.33 -6.98
N LEU A 29 2.33 -16.27 -5.67
CA LEU A 29 2.37 -17.44 -4.80
C LEU A 29 0.96 -18.01 -4.57
N LYS A 30 -0.08 -17.17 -4.44
CA LYS A 30 -1.48 -17.64 -4.43
C LYS A 30 -1.88 -18.33 -5.73
N ASN A 31 -1.44 -17.82 -6.88
CA ASN A 31 -1.67 -18.46 -8.18
C ASN A 31 -1.00 -19.84 -8.29
N ARG A 32 -0.04 -20.15 -7.41
CA ARG A 32 0.57 -21.49 -7.26
C ARG A 32 -0.13 -22.35 -6.21
N GLY A 33 -1.18 -21.84 -5.56
CA GLY A 33 -1.94 -22.54 -4.54
C GLY A 33 -1.28 -22.58 -3.17
N TYR A 34 -0.49 -21.55 -2.84
CA TYR A 34 0.00 -21.30 -1.47
C TYR A 34 -0.95 -20.37 -0.71
N LYS A 35 -1.05 -20.57 0.60
CA LYS A 35 -1.70 -19.64 1.52
C LYS A 35 -0.70 -18.60 1.95
N VAL A 36 -0.96 -17.34 1.59
CA VAL A 36 -0.02 -16.23 1.76
C VAL A 36 -0.67 -15.15 2.60
N VAL A 37 0.10 -14.59 3.52
CA VAL A 37 -0.26 -13.38 4.26
C VAL A 37 0.84 -12.34 4.06
N ASN A 38 0.42 -11.11 3.78
CA ASN A 38 1.30 -9.96 3.71
C ASN A 38 1.24 -9.18 5.04
N GLN A 39 2.38 -8.62 5.44
CA GLN A 39 2.51 -7.73 6.57
C GLN A 39 3.34 -6.50 6.19
N LYS A 40 3.01 -5.36 6.79
CA LYS A 40 3.74 -4.11 6.70
C LYS A 40 4.30 -3.72 8.07
N PHE A 41 5.60 -3.46 8.11
CA PHE A 41 6.30 -2.99 9.31
C PHE A 41 6.74 -1.55 9.06
N ASP A 42 6.04 -0.61 9.67
CA ASP A 42 6.26 0.82 9.49
C ASP A 42 7.17 1.40 10.58
N PRO A 43 8.27 2.07 10.22
CA PRO A 43 9.24 2.53 11.19
C PRO A 43 8.80 3.77 11.97
N TYR A 44 7.67 4.40 11.63
CA TYR A 44 7.17 5.61 12.30
C TYR A 44 6.67 5.35 13.73
N ILE A 45 6.66 6.42 14.54
CA ILE A 45 6.36 6.38 15.99
C ILE A 45 4.85 6.46 16.28
N ASN A 46 4.02 6.89 15.34
CA ASN A 46 2.57 6.81 15.48
C ASN A 46 2.15 5.35 15.77
N VAL A 47 1.25 5.15 16.73
CA VAL A 47 0.77 3.80 17.09
C VAL A 47 -0.05 3.21 15.95
N ASP A 48 -0.84 4.06 15.32
CA ASP A 48 -1.68 3.84 14.14
C ASP A 48 -1.66 5.11 13.28
N PRO A 49 -2.03 5.02 12.00
CA PRO A 49 -2.06 6.18 11.11
C PRO A 49 -3.32 7.05 11.28
N GLY A 50 -4.25 6.72 12.19
CA GLY A 50 -5.49 7.48 12.40
C GLY A 50 -5.26 8.93 12.83
N THR A 51 -4.10 9.19 13.44
CA THR A 51 -3.67 10.55 13.83
C THR A 51 -2.86 11.27 12.76
N MET A 52 -2.55 10.61 11.64
CA MET A 52 -1.76 11.18 10.55
C MET A 52 -2.64 11.96 9.59
N SER A 53 -2.07 13.03 9.02
CA SER A 53 -2.74 13.76 7.96
C SER A 53 -2.78 12.91 6.68
N PRO A 54 -3.93 12.78 5.99
CA PRO A 54 -3.99 12.12 4.69
C PRO A 54 -3.06 12.75 3.63
N TYR A 55 -2.68 14.02 3.82
CA TYR A 55 -1.70 14.70 2.96
C TYR A 55 -0.25 14.26 3.17
N GLU A 56 0.07 13.54 4.23
CA GLU A 56 1.44 13.10 4.51
C GLU A 56 1.62 11.62 4.20
N HIS A 57 0.56 10.84 4.38
CA HIS A 57 0.62 9.38 4.38
C HIS A 57 -0.37 8.71 3.43
N GLY A 58 -1.19 9.49 2.70
CA GLY A 58 -2.29 8.96 1.90
C GLY A 58 -3.46 8.51 2.78
N GLU A 59 -4.35 7.69 2.23
CA GLU A 59 -5.51 7.20 2.96
C GLU A 59 -5.13 6.32 4.17
N VAL A 60 -6.02 6.31 5.18
CA VAL A 60 -6.01 5.30 6.24
C VAL A 60 -6.86 4.12 5.75
N PHE A 61 -6.27 2.94 5.64
CA PHE A 61 -6.99 1.72 5.29
C PHE A 61 -7.55 1.06 6.56
N VAL A 62 -8.81 0.64 6.51
CA VAL A 62 -9.49 0.02 7.66
C VAL A 62 -9.77 -1.45 7.35
N THR A 63 -9.26 -2.35 8.19
CA THR A 63 -9.47 -3.80 8.06
C THR A 63 -10.81 -4.24 8.64
N ASP A 64 -11.26 -5.46 8.30
CA ASP A 64 -12.53 -6.03 8.78
C ASP A 64 -12.64 -6.10 10.32
N ASP A 65 -11.52 -6.28 11.02
CA ASP A 65 -11.45 -6.27 12.49
C ASP A 65 -11.40 -4.87 13.10
N GLY A 66 -11.56 -3.83 12.26
CA GLY A 66 -11.68 -2.42 12.68
C GLY A 66 -10.34 -1.75 12.98
N ALA A 67 -9.22 -2.28 12.50
CA ALA A 67 -7.93 -1.64 12.69
C ALA A 67 -7.68 -0.59 11.61
N GLU A 68 -7.23 0.60 12.04
CA GLU A 68 -6.72 1.65 11.17
C GLU A 68 -5.25 1.36 10.84
N THR A 69 -4.94 1.33 9.54
CA THR A 69 -3.67 0.82 9.02
C THR A 69 -3.16 1.64 7.83
N ASP A 70 -1.89 1.42 7.48
CA ASP A 70 -1.26 2.01 6.30
C ASP A 70 -1.96 1.58 4.99
N LEU A 71 -1.89 2.44 3.97
CA LEU A 71 -2.52 2.21 2.67
C LEU A 71 -2.00 0.96 1.94
N ASP A 72 -0.78 0.49 2.26
CA ASP A 72 -0.21 -0.69 1.61
C ASP A 72 -1.00 -1.96 1.93
N LEU A 73 -1.71 -2.02 3.07
CA LEU A 73 -2.60 -3.14 3.35
C LEU A 73 -3.73 -3.23 2.33
N GLY A 74 -4.26 -2.09 1.88
CA GLY A 74 -5.23 -2.07 0.78
C GLY A 74 -4.66 -2.65 -0.51
N HIS A 75 -3.38 -2.39 -0.83
CA HIS A 75 -2.73 -3.03 -1.97
C HIS A 75 -2.62 -4.54 -1.79
N TYR A 76 -2.26 -5.01 -0.59
CA TYR A 76 -2.15 -6.42 -0.29
C TYR A 76 -3.50 -7.13 -0.44
N GLU A 77 -4.57 -6.58 0.11
CA GLU A 77 -5.92 -7.14 -0.02
C GLU A 77 -6.38 -7.16 -1.47
N ARG A 78 -6.23 -6.04 -2.20
CA ARG A 78 -6.60 -5.94 -3.63
C ARG A 78 -5.91 -6.99 -4.49
N PHE A 79 -4.64 -7.26 -4.24
CA PHE A 79 -3.86 -8.21 -5.03
C PHE A 79 -4.11 -9.65 -4.61
N THR A 80 -4.08 -9.92 -3.31
CA THR A 80 -4.12 -11.30 -2.80
C THR A 80 -5.54 -11.81 -2.61
N ASN A 81 -6.55 -10.94 -2.50
CA ASN A 81 -7.91 -11.30 -2.11
C ASN A 81 -7.89 -12.13 -0.81
N VAL A 82 -7.28 -11.55 0.23
CA VAL A 82 -7.17 -12.08 1.59
C VAL A 82 -7.44 -10.91 2.52
N ASN A 83 -8.43 -11.04 3.41
CA ASN A 83 -8.72 -10.03 4.40
C ASN A 83 -7.62 -10.07 5.47
N LEU A 84 -6.94 -8.95 5.65
CA LEU A 84 -5.89 -8.77 6.63
C LEU A 84 -6.49 -8.27 7.95
N THR A 85 -5.68 -8.25 8.99
CA THR A 85 -6.11 -7.88 10.35
C THR A 85 -5.12 -6.89 10.96
N ALA A 86 -5.42 -6.40 12.16
CA ALA A 86 -4.52 -5.57 12.98
C ALA A 86 -3.10 -6.16 13.18
N THR A 87 -2.92 -7.47 12.93
CA THR A 87 -1.64 -8.17 13.03
C THR A 87 -0.76 -8.04 11.78
N SER A 88 -1.32 -7.56 10.67
CA SER A 88 -0.63 -7.30 9.41
C SER A 88 -0.07 -5.89 9.29
N SER A 89 -0.43 -4.97 10.18
CA SER A 89 0.15 -3.62 10.25
C SER A 89 0.83 -3.43 11.61
N ILE A 90 2.15 -3.30 11.58
CA ILE A 90 3.01 -3.17 12.76
C ILE A 90 3.79 -1.86 12.66
N THR A 91 3.73 -1.03 13.69
CA THR A 91 4.45 0.26 13.73
C THR A 91 5.50 0.24 14.83
N SER A 92 6.56 1.06 14.71
CA SER A 92 7.50 1.27 15.82
C SER A 92 6.76 1.79 17.06
N GLY A 93 5.80 2.71 16.89
CA GLY A 93 4.96 3.22 17.97
C GLY A 93 4.31 2.12 18.81
N LYS A 94 3.65 1.17 18.13
CA LYS A 94 2.97 0.04 18.76
C LYS A 94 3.95 -0.88 19.49
N ILE A 95 5.08 -1.21 18.88
CA ILE A 95 6.12 -2.06 19.48
C ILE A 95 6.72 -1.42 20.73
N TYR A 96 7.12 -0.15 20.64
CA TYR A 96 7.74 0.55 21.77
C TYR A 96 6.74 0.74 22.91
N SER A 97 5.50 1.11 22.61
CA SER A 97 4.42 1.21 23.59
C SER A 97 4.18 -0.11 24.31
N GLU A 98 4.12 -1.23 23.58
CA GLU A 98 3.97 -2.56 24.17
C GLU A 98 5.11 -2.90 25.13
N VAL A 99 6.36 -2.71 24.70
CA VAL A 99 7.53 -3.02 25.53
C VAL A 99 7.61 -2.13 26.77
N ILE A 100 7.32 -0.82 26.64
CA ILE A 100 7.27 0.11 27.78
C ILE A 100 6.16 -0.29 28.75
N ASN A 101 4.97 -0.66 28.26
CA ASN A 101 3.86 -1.07 29.11
C ASN A 101 4.17 -2.35 29.90
N ARG A 102 4.84 -3.33 29.28
CA ARG A 102 5.31 -4.54 29.96
C ARG A 102 6.36 -4.24 31.03
N GLU A 103 7.26 -3.30 30.76
CA GLU A 103 8.23 -2.82 31.74
C GLU A 103 7.54 -2.21 32.96
N ARG A 104 6.56 -1.32 32.76
CA ARG A 104 5.81 -0.69 33.85
C ARG A 104 5.00 -1.70 34.69
N LYS A 105 4.57 -2.81 34.10
CA LYS A 105 3.88 -3.91 34.81
C LYS A 105 4.83 -4.82 35.60
N GLY A 106 6.14 -4.69 35.41
CA GLY A 106 7.14 -5.51 36.08
C GLY A 106 7.46 -6.83 35.38
N ASP A 107 7.02 -7.02 34.12
CA ASP A 107 7.22 -8.27 33.36
C ASP A 107 8.70 -8.65 33.19
N TYR A 108 9.60 -7.66 33.22
CA TYR A 108 11.05 -7.85 33.08
C TYR A 108 11.78 -8.01 34.43
N LEU A 109 11.06 -8.18 35.54
CA LEU A 109 11.59 -8.52 36.87
C LEU A 109 12.68 -7.55 37.37
N GLY A 110 12.52 -6.25 37.07
CA GLY A 110 13.46 -5.19 37.46
C GLY A 110 14.80 -5.19 36.70
N LYS A 111 14.94 -6.01 35.65
CA LYS A 111 16.13 -5.98 34.77
C LYS A 111 16.04 -4.83 33.77
N THR A 112 17.19 -4.43 33.23
CA THR A 112 17.28 -3.38 32.21
C THR A 112 16.60 -3.81 30.91
N VAL A 113 15.67 -2.98 30.43
CA VAL A 113 15.04 -3.12 29.11
C VAL A 113 15.88 -2.40 28.07
N GLN A 114 16.07 -3.02 26.90
CA GLN A 114 17.01 -2.63 25.85
C GLN A 114 16.40 -2.91 24.47
N VAL A 115 16.92 -2.26 23.42
CA VAL A 115 16.51 -2.53 22.03
C VAL A 115 16.73 -4.00 21.67
N ILE A 116 17.92 -4.52 21.96
CA ILE A 116 18.23 -5.95 21.88
C ILE A 116 18.34 -6.50 23.31
N PRO A 117 17.60 -7.55 23.69
CA PRO A 117 16.69 -8.31 22.86
C PRO A 117 15.24 -7.80 22.88
N HIS A 118 14.83 -6.93 23.81
CA HIS A 118 13.41 -6.72 24.13
C HIS A 118 12.56 -6.11 22.99
N ILE A 119 13.06 -5.08 22.30
CA ILE A 119 12.36 -4.51 21.15
C ILE A 119 12.41 -5.48 19.97
N THR A 120 13.58 -6.07 19.69
CA THR A 120 13.71 -7.04 18.60
C THR A 120 12.84 -8.28 18.81
N ASP A 121 12.71 -8.79 20.03
CA ASP A 121 11.86 -9.92 20.38
C ASP A 121 10.38 -9.56 20.23
N ALA A 122 9.98 -8.35 20.61
CA ALA A 122 8.62 -7.86 20.37
C ALA A 122 8.31 -7.80 18.87
N ILE A 123 9.25 -7.34 18.03
CA ILE A 123 9.13 -7.33 16.57
C ILE A 123 9.06 -8.76 16.02
N LYS A 124 9.98 -9.65 16.40
CA LYS A 124 9.99 -11.07 15.98
C LYS A 124 8.69 -11.78 16.32
N SER A 125 8.13 -11.51 17.50
CA SER A 125 6.86 -12.11 17.93
C SER A 125 5.73 -11.83 16.93
N LYS A 126 5.72 -10.66 16.29
CA LYS A 126 4.69 -10.31 15.31
C LYS A 126 4.80 -11.11 14.02
N VAL A 127 6.01 -11.45 13.60
CA VAL A 127 6.27 -12.32 12.45
C VAL A 127 5.91 -13.78 12.80
N TYR A 128 6.29 -14.23 13.99
CA TYR A 128 6.07 -15.61 14.44
C TYR A 128 4.63 -15.96 14.80
N ASN A 129 3.75 -14.97 14.97
CA ASN A 129 2.32 -15.19 15.19
C ASN A 129 1.65 -16.08 14.12
N PHE A 130 2.24 -16.16 12.92
CA PHE A 130 1.70 -16.96 11.81
C PHE A 130 2.24 -18.40 11.74
N ILE A 131 3.25 -18.78 12.53
CA ILE A 131 3.87 -20.13 12.46
C ILE A 131 2.86 -21.24 12.76
N ASN A 132 1.91 -20.99 13.66
CA ASN A 132 0.87 -21.97 14.05
C ASN A 132 -0.47 -21.72 13.35
N SER A 133 -0.46 -20.92 12.29
CA SER A 133 -1.64 -20.64 11.48
C SER A 133 -1.64 -21.49 10.19
N ASP A 134 -2.74 -21.44 9.45
CA ASP A 134 -2.90 -22.14 8.17
C ASP A 134 -2.24 -21.34 7.02
N VAL A 135 -1.01 -20.86 7.23
CA VAL A 135 -0.27 -19.97 6.30
C VAL A 135 1.04 -20.63 5.88
N ASP A 136 1.24 -20.77 4.57
CA ASP A 136 2.44 -21.37 3.99
C ASP A 136 3.58 -20.35 3.90
N VAL A 137 3.28 -19.09 3.53
CA VAL A 137 4.28 -18.03 3.32
C VAL A 137 3.82 -16.71 3.94
N VAL A 138 4.67 -16.11 4.76
CA VAL A 138 4.50 -14.76 5.31
C VAL A 138 5.44 -13.82 4.56
N ILE A 139 4.88 -12.79 3.93
CA ILE A 139 5.65 -11.75 3.24
C ILE A 139 5.62 -10.50 4.11
N THR A 140 6.74 -10.15 4.70
CA THR A 140 6.88 -8.96 5.57
C THR A 140 7.65 -7.87 4.82
N GLU A 141 6.97 -6.78 4.50
CA GLU A 141 7.61 -5.56 4.01
C GLU A 141 8.15 -4.74 5.18
N ILE A 142 9.43 -4.37 5.11
CA ILE A 142 10.05 -3.43 6.04
C ILE A 142 10.00 -2.04 5.40
N GLY A 143 9.24 -1.14 6.02
CA GLY A 143 9.14 0.27 5.68
C GLY A 143 10.45 1.02 5.89
N GLY A 144 10.50 2.27 5.41
CA GLY A 144 11.72 3.08 5.39
C GLY A 144 12.73 2.65 4.32
N THR A 145 13.95 3.17 4.44
CA THR A 145 15.07 2.86 3.54
C THR A 145 16.21 2.25 4.36
N ILE A 146 16.84 1.21 3.83
CA ILE A 146 18.04 0.62 4.47
C ILE A 146 19.12 1.71 4.57
N GLY A 147 19.64 1.90 5.78
CA GLY A 147 20.57 2.96 6.15
C GLY A 147 19.97 3.99 7.10
N ASP A 148 18.64 4.13 7.10
CA ASP A 148 17.95 5.05 8.00
C ASP A 148 17.90 4.50 9.44
N ILE A 149 17.98 5.41 10.42
CA ILE A 149 17.97 5.07 11.86
C ILE A 149 16.65 4.40 12.26
N GLU A 150 15.55 4.85 11.69
CA GLU A 150 14.18 4.45 12.06
C GLU A 150 13.90 2.94 11.85
N SER A 151 14.59 2.30 10.89
CA SER A 151 14.35 0.89 10.53
C SER A 151 15.31 -0.08 11.23
N GLN A 152 16.33 0.40 11.97
CA GLN A 152 17.42 -0.44 12.48
C GLN A 152 16.94 -1.60 13.37
N ALA A 153 15.98 -1.35 14.27
CA ALA A 153 15.44 -2.39 15.14
C ALA A 153 14.69 -3.48 14.35
N MET A 154 13.96 -3.09 13.30
CA MET A 154 13.26 -4.01 12.42
C MET A 154 14.22 -4.84 11.57
N VAL A 155 15.27 -4.20 11.02
CA VAL A 155 16.31 -4.87 10.24
C VAL A 155 17.06 -5.89 11.11
N GLU A 156 17.42 -5.51 12.35
CA GLU A 156 18.06 -6.44 13.28
C GLU A 156 17.13 -7.61 13.66
N ALA A 157 15.82 -7.36 13.84
CA ALA A 157 14.86 -8.41 14.14
C ALA A 157 14.76 -9.44 13.00
N ILE A 158 14.63 -9.01 11.73
CA ILE A 158 14.57 -9.95 10.61
C ILE A 158 15.90 -10.70 10.41
N ARG A 159 17.05 -10.06 10.72
CA ARG A 159 18.36 -10.71 10.71
C ARG A 159 18.43 -11.83 11.75
N GLN A 160 17.93 -11.60 12.96
CA GLN A 160 17.82 -12.63 14.00
C GLN A 160 16.88 -13.76 13.57
N ILE A 161 15.73 -13.45 12.95
CA ILE A 161 14.82 -14.49 12.43
C ILE A 161 15.55 -15.41 11.47
N GLY A 162 16.30 -14.86 10.51
CA GLY A 162 17.07 -15.68 9.56
C GLY A 162 18.21 -16.49 10.17
N PHE A 163 18.60 -16.22 11.43
CA PHE A 163 19.51 -17.06 12.19
C PHE A 163 18.77 -18.15 13.00
N GLU A 164 17.54 -17.87 13.42
CA GLU A 164 16.72 -18.76 14.24
C GLU A 164 15.97 -19.83 13.42
N VAL A 165 15.64 -19.55 12.15
CA VAL A 165 14.93 -20.48 11.26
C VAL A 165 15.87 -21.18 10.26
N ASP A 166 15.39 -22.24 9.59
CA ASP A 166 16.18 -22.90 8.54
C ASP A 166 16.51 -21.93 7.40
N MET A 167 17.70 -22.05 6.82
CA MET A 167 18.13 -21.18 5.72
C MET A 167 17.22 -21.27 4.48
N ASN A 168 16.49 -22.38 4.32
CA ASN A 168 15.50 -22.59 3.26
C ASN A 168 14.06 -22.23 3.70
N ASP A 169 13.91 -21.67 4.90
CA ASP A 169 12.65 -21.12 5.42
C ASP A 169 12.63 -19.58 5.39
N VAL A 170 13.72 -18.93 4.97
CA VAL A 170 13.84 -17.46 4.88
C VAL A 170 14.35 -17.01 3.50
N CYS A 171 13.76 -15.96 2.95
CA CYS A 171 14.17 -15.33 1.70
C CYS A 171 14.22 -13.81 1.86
N TYR A 172 15.36 -13.19 1.53
CA TYR A 172 15.52 -11.74 1.57
C TYR A 172 15.43 -11.15 0.15
N ILE A 173 14.44 -10.27 -0.05
CA ILE A 173 14.28 -9.49 -1.27
C ILE A 173 14.68 -8.04 -0.97
N HIS A 174 15.55 -7.46 -1.79
CA HIS A 174 15.95 -6.06 -1.66
C HIS A 174 15.59 -5.28 -2.92
N VAL A 175 14.67 -4.32 -2.78
CA VAL A 175 14.21 -3.42 -3.84
C VAL A 175 15.15 -2.22 -3.93
N THR A 176 15.60 -1.89 -5.13
CA THR A 176 16.63 -0.87 -5.36
C THR A 176 16.33 -0.07 -6.64
N LEU A 177 16.99 1.06 -6.83
CA LEU A 177 16.84 1.92 -8.01
C LEU A 177 18.08 1.88 -8.91
N LEU A 178 17.83 1.81 -10.22
CA LEU A 178 18.80 2.07 -11.27
C LEU A 178 18.45 3.40 -11.94
N PRO A 179 18.97 4.53 -11.45
CA PRO A 179 18.62 5.82 -12.02
C PRO A 179 19.21 5.97 -13.42
N PHE A 180 18.44 6.57 -14.30
CA PHE A 180 18.87 6.99 -15.62
C PHE A 180 19.47 8.40 -15.56
N ILE A 181 20.69 8.58 -16.06
CA ILE A 181 21.34 9.89 -16.09
C ILE A 181 21.32 10.41 -17.52
N SER A 182 20.45 11.39 -17.79
CA SER A 182 20.22 11.98 -19.12
C SER A 182 21.50 12.49 -19.77
N GLY A 183 22.36 13.19 -19.02
CA GLY A 183 23.62 13.74 -19.53
C GLY A 183 24.62 12.69 -20.04
N SER A 184 24.52 11.44 -19.57
CA SER A 184 25.34 10.31 -20.06
C SER A 184 24.55 9.25 -20.82
N ASN A 185 23.23 9.44 -20.96
CA ASN A 185 22.29 8.51 -21.61
C ASN A 185 22.46 7.04 -21.14
N GLU A 186 22.67 6.82 -19.83
CA GLU A 186 22.87 5.47 -19.29
C GLU A 186 22.27 5.28 -17.90
N LEU A 187 21.82 4.05 -17.62
CA LEU A 187 21.45 3.58 -16.29
C LEU A 187 22.71 3.43 -15.41
N LYS A 188 22.59 3.70 -14.11
CA LYS A 188 23.71 3.58 -13.16
C LYS A 188 23.43 2.48 -12.14
N SER A 189 24.30 1.48 -12.10
CA SER A 189 24.25 0.39 -11.11
C SER A 189 24.85 0.74 -9.74
N LYS A 190 25.60 1.86 -9.61
CA LYS A 190 26.33 2.19 -8.38
C LYS A 190 25.43 2.40 -7.14
N PRO A 191 24.25 3.05 -7.23
CA PRO A 191 23.36 3.17 -6.08
C PRO A 191 22.94 1.81 -5.53
N THR A 192 22.56 0.89 -6.40
CA THR A 192 22.25 -0.50 -6.04
C THR A 192 23.41 -1.19 -5.32
N GLN A 193 24.64 -1.07 -5.84
CA GLN A 193 25.83 -1.68 -5.23
C GLN A 193 26.08 -1.15 -3.81
N ARG A 194 25.89 0.15 -3.58
CA ARG A 194 26.05 0.76 -2.25
C ARG A 194 24.95 0.32 -1.29
N SER A 195 23.71 0.28 -1.77
CA SER A 195 22.54 -0.16 -1.02
C SER A 195 22.70 -1.60 -0.52
N VAL A 196 23.13 -2.51 -1.41
CA VAL A 196 23.37 -3.90 -1.02
C VAL A 196 24.51 -4.02 -0.02
N ARG A 197 25.59 -3.24 -0.18
CA ARG A 197 26.70 -3.22 0.79
C ARG A 197 26.23 -2.78 2.17
N GLU A 198 25.31 -1.82 2.24
CA GLU A 198 24.74 -1.33 3.49
C GLU A 198 23.86 -2.38 4.18
N LEU A 199 22.99 -3.05 3.41
CA LEU A 199 22.22 -4.19 3.92
C LEU A 199 23.13 -5.32 4.44
N GLN A 200 24.20 -5.63 3.71
CA GLN A 200 25.20 -6.63 4.11
C GLN A 200 26.00 -6.21 5.35
N ALA A 201 26.28 -4.92 5.52
CA ALA A 201 26.94 -4.40 6.72
C ALA A 201 26.07 -4.57 7.98
N LEU A 202 24.74 -4.61 7.80
CA LEU A 202 23.77 -4.96 8.85
C LEU A 202 23.60 -6.48 9.02
N GLY A 203 24.43 -7.29 8.36
CA GLY A 203 24.44 -8.76 8.52
C GLY A 203 23.38 -9.50 7.70
N ILE A 204 22.70 -8.83 6.76
CA ILE A 204 21.72 -9.46 5.87
C ILE A 204 22.29 -9.55 4.45
N ARG A 205 22.36 -10.76 3.91
CA ARG A 205 22.67 -10.97 2.49
C ARG A 205 21.36 -11.12 1.71
N PRO A 206 21.08 -10.24 0.73
CA PRO A 206 19.89 -10.43 -0.10
C PRO A 206 20.01 -11.71 -0.92
N ASP A 207 18.91 -12.45 -1.04
CA ASP A 207 18.79 -13.60 -1.93
C ASP A 207 18.38 -13.15 -3.34
N ILE A 208 17.53 -12.11 -3.43
CA ILE A 208 16.98 -11.56 -4.66
C ILE A 208 17.08 -10.04 -4.65
N LEU A 209 17.46 -9.45 -5.78
CA LEU A 209 17.42 -8.01 -6.01
C LEU A 209 16.30 -7.68 -6.99
N VAL A 210 15.44 -6.73 -6.63
CA VAL A 210 14.41 -6.18 -7.51
C VAL A 210 14.85 -4.78 -7.93
N CYS A 211 15.31 -4.65 -9.16
CA CYS A 211 15.91 -3.43 -9.68
C CYS A 211 14.84 -2.60 -10.43
N ARG A 212 14.39 -1.52 -9.79
CA ARG A 212 13.50 -0.53 -10.39
C ARG A 212 14.26 0.29 -11.45
N ALA A 213 13.69 0.39 -12.64
CA ALA A 213 14.22 1.21 -13.73
C ALA A 213 13.07 1.70 -14.64
N ASP A 214 13.22 2.88 -15.24
CA ASP A 214 12.25 3.40 -16.23
C ASP A 214 12.51 2.85 -17.65
N GLN A 215 13.61 2.14 -17.84
CA GLN A 215 14.04 1.57 -19.12
C GLN A 215 14.45 0.11 -18.92
N GLU A 216 14.46 -0.64 -20.03
CA GLU A 216 14.94 -2.01 -20.03
C GLU A 216 16.36 -2.10 -19.47
N ILE A 217 16.60 -3.06 -18.57
CA ILE A 217 17.91 -3.24 -17.95
C ILE A 217 18.76 -4.14 -18.84
N PRO A 218 19.86 -3.64 -19.44
CA PRO A 218 20.69 -4.44 -20.33
C PRO A 218 21.28 -5.65 -19.61
N GLU A 219 21.40 -6.77 -20.31
CA GLU A 219 21.86 -8.03 -19.72
C GLU A 219 23.24 -7.93 -19.06
N LYS A 220 24.16 -7.19 -19.70
CA LYS A 220 25.49 -6.89 -19.16
C LYS A 220 25.42 -6.13 -17.83
N MET A 221 24.39 -5.32 -17.62
CA MET A 221 24.16 -4.63 -16.35
C MET A 221 23.66 -5.59 -15.28
N LYS A 222 22.75 -6.52 -15.62
CA LYS A 222 22.31 -7.58 -14.69
C LYS A 222 23.49 -8.45 -14.22
N GLU A 223 24.36 -8.86 -15.15
CA GLU A 223 25.60 -9.59 -14.84
C GLU A 223 26.53 -8.81 -13.92
N LYS A 224 26.71 -7.52 -14.20
CA LYS A 224 27.50 -6.64 -13.36
C LYS A 224 26.91 -6.52 -11.96
N ILE A 225 25.61 -6.28 -11.84
CA ILE A 225 24.93 -6.17 -10.54
C ILE A 225 25.09 -7.48 -9.77
N ALA A 226 24.84 -8.62 -10.40
CA ALA A 226 25.00 -9.95 -9.81
C ALA A 226 26.39 -10.15 -9.21
N LEU A 227 27.44 -9.87 -10.01
CA LEU A 227 28.83 -9.98 -9.57
C LEU A 227 29.16 -9.05 -8.40
N PHE A 228 28.80 -7.76 -8.51
CA PHE A 228 29.14 -6.77 -7.47
C PHE A 228 28.34 -6.93 -6.17
N CYS A 229 27.13 -7.47 -6.25
CA CYS A 229 26.24 -7.64 -5.11
C CYS A 229 26.28 -9.05 -4.52
N ASN A 230 27.06 -9.96 -5.11
CA ASN A 230 27.19 -11.36 -4.71
C ASN A 230 25.84 -12.12 -4.69
N VAL A 231 25.05 -11.91 -5.74
CA VAL A 231 23.80 -12.65 -5.99
C VAL A 231 23.88 -13.38 -7.33
N ARG A 232 23.04 -14.39 -7.53
CA ARG A 232 22.98 -15.07 -8.83
C ARG A 232 22.36 -14.15 -9.88
N LYS A 233 22.75 -14.31 -11.13
CA LYS A 233 22.25 -13.49 -12.25
C LYS A 233 20.74 -13.57 -12.38
N GLU A 234 20.18 -14.78 -12.24
CA GLU A 234 18.74 -15.04 -12.33
C GLU A 234 17.96 -14.45 -11.16
N ALA A 235 18.65 -14.00 -10.10
CA ALA A 235 18.08 -13.33 -8.94
C ALA A 235 18.19 -11.79 -9.02
N VAL A 236 18.65 -11.25 -10.15
CA VAL A 236 18.56 -9.82 -10.48
C VAL A 236 17.32 -9.60 -11.34
N ILE A 237 16.22 -9.27 -10.68
CA ILE A 237 14.90 -9.14 -11.27
C ILE A 237 14.70 -7.71 -11.74
N GLU A 238 14.34 -7.54 -13.00
CA GLU A 238 13.95 -6.25 -13.53
C GLU A 238 12.54 -5.88 -13.08
N ASN A 239 12.38 -4.64 -12.61
CA ASN A 239 11.11 -4.06 -12.25
C ASN A 239 10.92 -2.76 -13.04
N SER A 240 10.47 -2.89 -14.29
CA SER A 240 10.29 -1.76 -15.20
C SER A 240 9.00 -0.98 -14.91
N THR A 241 8.97 0.30 -15.28
CA THR A 241 7.76 1.11 -15.23
C THR A 241 6.74 0.59 -16.24
N VAL A 242 5.60 0.11 -15.74
CA VAL A 242 4.45 -0.36 -16.54
C VAL A 242 3.34 0.68 -16.56
N LYS A 243 2.44 0.60 -17.54
CA LYS A 243 1.33 1.56 -17.70
C LYS A 243 0.26 1.39 -16.64
N ASP A 244 -0.05 0.14 -16.31
CA ASP A 244 -1.09 -0.22 -15.36
C ASP A 244 -0.53 -1.09 -14.23
N LEU A 245 -0.99 -0.81 -13.01
CA LEU A 245 -0.50 -1.46 -11.79
C LEU A 245 -0.73 -2.98 -11.80
N TYR A 246 -1.81 -3.45 -12.41
CA TYR A 246 -2.17 -4.87 -12.47
C TYR A 246 -1.28 -5.66 -13.45
N GLU A 247 -0.45 -5.00 -14.28
CA GLU A 247 0.56 -5.65 -15.11
C GLU A 247 1.80 -6.09 -14.31
N VAL A 248 2.06 -5.48 -13.15
CA VAL A 248 3.28 -5.72 -12.36
C VAL A 248 3.47 -7.19 -11.97
N PRO A 249 2.45 -7.95 -11.51
CA PRO A 249 2.62 -9.37 -11.21
C PRO A 249 3.09 -10.18 -12.41
N LEU A 250 2.53 -9.96 -13.61
CA LEU A 250 2.93 -10.69 -14.80
C LEU A 250 4.35 -10.31 -15.25
N MET A 251 4.70 -9.02 -15.15
CA MET A 251 6.06 -8.55 -15.45
C MET A 251 7.09 -9.17 -14.49
N LEU A 252 6.81 -9.21 -13.20
CA LEU A 252 7.71 -9.81 -12.20
C LEU A 252 7.80 -11.33 -12.34
N GLU A 253 6.70 -12.00 -12.71
CA GLU A 253 6.68 -13.42 -13.04
C GLU A 253 7.56 -13.72 -14.25
N ASN A 254 7.41 -12.96 -15.33
CA ASN A 254 8.21 -13.12 -16.55
C ASN A 254 9.71 -12.87 -16.32
N ASN A 255 10.04 -11.98 -15.38
CA ASN A 255 11.43 -11.75 -14.95
C ASN A 255 11.93 -12.77 -13.92
N GLY A 256 11.08 -13.72 -13.48
CA GLY A 256 11.46 -14.85 -12.66
C GLY A 256 11.39 -14.64 -11.15
N LEU A 257 10.77 -13.57 -10.65
CA LEU A 257 10.73 -13.25 -9.21
C LEU A 257 10.22 -14.43 -8.38
N ALA A 258 8.99 -14.87 -8.66
CA ALA A 258 8.36 -15.93 -7.88
C ALA A 258 9.07 -17.27 -8.06
N VAL A 259 9.64 -17.55 -9.23
CA VAL A 259 10.45 -18.75 -9.48
C VAL A 259 11.70 -18.76 -8.59
N GLN A 260 12.40 -17.63 -8.46
CA GLN A 260 13.57 -17.55 -7.56
C GLN A 260 13.16 -17.69 -6.09
N VAL A 261 12.04 -17.10 -5.68
CA VAL A 261 11.50 -17.27 -4.32
C VAL A 261 11.16 -18.74 -4.05
N CYS A 262 10.49 -19.42 -4.98
CA CYS A 262 10.17 -20.84 -4.85
C CYS A 262 11.43 -21.70 -4.70
N LYS A 263 12.46 -21.44 -5.53
CA LYS A 263 13.75 -22.13 -5.46
C LYS A 263 14.47 -21.88 -4.14
N LYS A 264 14.48 -20.64 -3.65
CA LYS A 264 15.14 -20.26 -2.39
C LYS A 264 14.49 -20.92 -1.18
N LEU A 265 13.16 -21.03 -1.19
CA LEU A 265 12.37 -21.55 -0.08
C LEU A 265 12.06 -23.06 -0.18
N ASN A 266 12.57 -23.75 -1.20
CA ASN A 266 12.25 -25.14 -1.54
C ASN A 266 10.73 -25.39 -1.61
N LEU A 267 10.03 -24.53 -2.36
CA LEU A 267 8.59 -24.65 -2.65
C LEU A 267 8.37 -25.59 -3.84
N ASP A 268 7.54 -26.62 -3.68
CA ASP A 268 7.27 -27.62 -4.72
C ASP A 268 6.45 -27.10 -5.92
N LYS A 269 5.51 -26.19 -5.68
CA LYS A 269 4.56 -25.67 -6.68
C LYS A 269 5.17 -24.45 -7.38
N VAL A 270 6.10 -24.69 -8.30
CA VAL A 270 6.84 -23.62 -9.00
C VAL A 270 6.02 -22.99 -10.14
N GLU A 271 5.16 -23.77 -10.80
CA GLU A 271 4.37 -23.30 -11.96
C GLU A 271 3.09 -22.58 -11.52
N PRO A 272 2.84 -21.33 -11.98
CA PRO A 272 1.65 -20.58 -11.61
C PRO A 272 0.44 -20.89 -12.50
N ASN A 273 -0.76 -20.76 -11.93
CA ASN A 273 -1.99 -20.58 -12.70
C ASN A 273 -2.38 -19.10 -12.76
N ASN A 274 -1.90 -18.40 -13.80
CA ASN A 274 -2.15 -16.96 -13.99
C ASN A 274 -3.36 -16.64 -14.87
N VAL A 275 -4.16 -17.63 -15.28
CA VAL A 275 -5.21 -17.47 -16.31
C VAL A 275 -6.18 -16.32 -15.98
N GLU A 276 -6.70 -16.28 -14.76
CA GLU A 276 -7.65 -15.24 -14.34
C GLU A 276 -6.99 -13.85 -14.27
N TRP A 277 -5.73 -13.77 -13.86
CA TRP A 277 -5.01 -12.50 -13.79
C TRP A 277 -4.68 -11.95 -15.18
N ILE A 278 -4.31 -12.82 -16.12
CA ILE A 278 -4.09 -12.44 -17.52
C ILE A 278 -5.38 -11.88 -18.13
N LYS A 279 -6.52 -12.57 -17.93
CA LYS A 279 -7.82 -12.07 -18.40
C LYS A 279 -8.16 -10.70 -17.82
N LEU A 280 -7.90 -10.47 -16.52
CA LEU A 280 -8.12 -9.17 -15.89
C LEU A 280 -7.27 -8.09 -16.56
N VAL A 281 -5.96 -8.33 -16.73
CA VAL A 281 -5.05 -7.39 -17.38
C VAL A 281 -5.47 -7.08 -18.82
N ASP A 282 -5.84 -8.10 -19.58
CA ASP A 282 -6.31 -7.93 -20.96
C ASP A 282 -7.61 -7.10 -21.00
N LYS A 283 -8.53 -7.36 -20.07
CA LYS A 283 -9.76 -6.58 -19.93
C LYS A 283 -9.48 -5.11 -19.57
N ILE A 284 -8.57 -4.85 -18.64
CA ILE A 284 -8.15 -3.49 -18.27
C ILE A 284 -7.57 -2.77 -19.48
N LYS A 285 -6.68 -3.43 -20.25
CA LYS A 285 -6.09 -2.86 -21.48
C LYS A 285 -7.15 -2.50 -22.50
N ASN A 286 -8.06 -3.43 -22.79
CA ASN A 286 -9.16 -3.21 -23.74
C ASN A 286 -10.07 -2.05 -23.32
N VAL A 287 -10.40 -1.94 -22.02
CA VAL A 287 -11.22 -0.85 -21.50
C VAL A 287 -10.50 0.49 -21.59
N ASN A 288 -9.21 0.54 -21.22
CA ASN A 288 -8.43 1.77 -21.23
C ASN A 288 -8.14 2.31 -22.64
N GLU A 289 -8.06 1.42 -23.65
CA GLU A 289 -7.88 1.77 -25.06
C GLU A 289 -9.22 2.04 -25.79
N GLY A 290 -10.34 1.71 -25.15
CA GLY A 290 -11.68 1.92 -25.70
C GLY A 290 -12.11 3.39 -25.69
N ASN A 291 -13.21 3.67 -26.41
CA ASN A 291 -13.81 5.01 -26.49
C ASN A 291 -14.94 5.24 -25.49
N ASN A 292 -15.34 4.22 -24.73
CA ASN A 292 -16.43 4.33 -23.77
C ASN A 292 -15.89 4.79 -22.42
N GLU A 293 -16.18 6.04 -22.06
CA GLU A 293 -15.66 6.70 -20.86
C GLU A 293 -16.81 7.32 -20.06
N VAL A 294 -16.73 7.19 -18.74
CA VAL A 294 -17.61 7.86 -17.78
C VAL A 294 -16.76 8.75 -16.90
N LYS A 295 -17.15 10.02 -16.79
CA LYS A 295 -16.45 11.03 -15.99
C LYS A 295 -17.08 11.14 -14.62
N ILE A 296 -16.29 10.92 -13.58
CA ILE A 296 -16.74 11.00 -12.19
C ILE A 296 -16.02 12.14 -11.47
N ALA A 297 -16.77 13.07 -10.90
CA ALA A 297 -16.24 14.09 -10.02
C ALA A 297 -16.13 13.52 -8.59
N LEU A 298 -14.92 13.46 -8.04
CA LEU A 298 -14.67 13.12 -6.65
C LEU A 298 -14.43 14.42 -5.87
N ILE A 299 -15.43 14.82 -5.09
CA ILE A 299 -15.48 16.13 -4.42
C ILE A 299 -15.01 15.95 -2.98
N GLY A 300 -13.72 16.18 -2.77
CA GLY A 300 -13.03 15.88 -1.52
C GLY A 300 -12.37 17.11 -0.88
N LYS A 301 -11.87 16.91 0.35
CA LYS A 301 -11.04 17.89 1.05
C LYS A 301 -9.56 17.72 0.74
N TYR A 302 -9.14 16.49 0.44
CA TYR A 302 -7.73 16.09 0.33
C TYR A 302 -7.36 15.83 -1.14
N VAL A 303 -7.27 16.87 -1.95
CA VAL A 303 -7.07 16.72 -3.42
C VAL A 303 -5.64 16.96 -3.90
N LYS A 304 -4.71 17.25 -2.99
CA LYS A 304 -3.29 17.51 -3.33
C LYS A 304 -2.50 16.24 -3.60
N LEU A 305 -2.99 15.10 -3.11
CA LEU A 305 -2.37 13.78 -3.22
C LEU A 305 -3.45 12.79 -3.61
N ASP A 306 -3.29 12.17 -4.78
CA ASP A 306 -4.22 11.17 -5.30
C ASP A 306 -4.37 9.97 -4.34
N ASP A 307 -3.31 9.66 -3.59
CA ASP A 307 -3.27 8.57 -2.61
C ASP A 307 -4.24 8.78 -1.43
N SER A 308 -4.77 9.99 -1.22
CA SER A 308 -5.73 10.30 -0.14
C SER A 308 -7.09 9.61 -0.34
N TYR A 309 -7.39 9.18 -1.57
CA TYR A 309 -8.66 8.54 -1.94
C TYR A 309 -8.44 7.28 -2.79
N LEU A 310 -7.28 6.64 -2.64
CA LEU A 310 -6.83 5.53 -3.48
C LEU A 310 -7.85 4.39 -3.56
N SER A 311 -8.38 3.91 -2.44
CA SER A 311 -9.34 2.81 -2.41
C SER A 311 -10.67 3.17 -3.07
N VAL A 312 -11.11 4.43 -2.96
CA VAL A 312 -12.31 4.91 -3.67
C VAL A 312 -12.07 4.91 -5.17
N ILE A 313 -10.93 5.45 -5.62
CA ILE A 313 -10.56 5.52 -7.03
C ILE A 313 -10.39 4.12 -7.63
N GLU A 314 -9.70 3.20 -6.94
CA GLU A 314 -9.51 1.83 -7.39
C GLU A 314 -10.84 1.06 -7.45
N SER A 315 -11.75 1.27 -6.48
CA SER A 315 -13.09 0.66 -6.52
C SER A 315 -13.90 1.11 -7.75
N LEU A 316 -13.80 2.39 -8.11
CA LEU A 316 -14.45 2.93 -9.31
C LEU A 316 -13.87 2.36 -10.59
N LYS A 317 -12.55 2.24 -10.68
CA LYS A 317 -11.88 1.59 -11.81
C LYS A 317 -12.36 0.15 -11.96
N HIS A 318 -12.42 -0.62 -10.87
CA HIS A 318 -12.89 -2.01 -10.88
C HIS A 318 -14.36 -2.13 -11.30
N GLY A 319 -15.21 -1.21 -10.82
CA GLY A 319 -16.59 -1.10 -11.28
C GLY A 319 -16.68 -0.81 -12.79
N GLY A 320 -15.84 0.10 -13.28
CA GLY A 320 -15.69 0.40 -14.71
C GLY A 320 -15.25 -0.82 -15.52
N TYR A 321 -14.19 -1.50 -15.08
CA TYR A 321 -13.70 -2.72 -15.71
C TYR A 321 -14.81 -3.75 -15.79
N ALA A 322 -15.53 -4.04 -14.71
CA ALA A 322 -16.63 -5.01 -14.72
C ALA A 322 -17.71 -4.70 -15.79
N ASN A 323 -17.93 -3.41 -16.10
CA ASN A 323 -18.92 -2.94 -17.06
C ASN A 323 -18.35 -2.59 -18.45
N ASP A 324 -17.07 -2.88 -18.70
CA ASP A 324 -16.38 -2.56 -19.95
C ASP A 324 -16.40 -1.04 -20.28
N VAL A 325 -16.26 -0.20 -19.25
CA VAL A 325 -16.22 1.27 -19.35
C VAL A 325 -15.02 1.84 -18.60
N LYS A 326 -14.32 2.77 -19.23
CA LYS A 326 -13.23 3.49 -18.57
C LYS A 326 -13.82 4.54 -17.63
N VAL A 327 -13.48 4.47 -16.35
CA VAL A 327 -13.86 5.51 -15.38
C VAL A 327 -12.73 6.52 -15.26
N SER A 328 -13.00 7.77 -15.66
CA SER A 328 -12.09 8.90 -15.49
C SER A 328 -12.51 9.71 -14.28
N THR A 329 -11.78 9.57 -13.19
CA THR A 329 -12.03 10.31 -11.95
C THR A 329 -11.23 11.61 -11.92
N THR A 330 -11.88 12.71 -11.54
CA THR A 330 -11.19 13.98 -11.28
C THR A 330 -11.43 14.39 -9.84
N LEU A 331 -10.34 14.64 -9.11
CA LEU A 331 -10.39 15.15 -7.75
C LEU A 331 -10.66 16.66 -7.79
N ILE A 332 -11.72 17.09 -7.10
CA ILE A 332 -12.15 18.49 -7.05
C ILE A 332 -12.16 18.94 -5.59
N ASP A 333 -11.47 20.05 -5.31
CA ASP A 333 -11.42 20.63 -3.98
C ASP A 333 -12.79 21.20 -3.61
N SER A 334 -13.43 20.60 -2.61
CA SER A 334 -14.71 21.05 -2.07
C SER A 334 -14.68 22.51 -1.59
N GLU A 335 -13.54 23.04 -1.13
CA GLU A 335 -13.45 24.44 -0.67
C GLU A 335 -13.57 25.46 -1.80
N LEU A 336 -13.37 25.04 -3.05
CA LEU A 336 -13.47 25.90 -4.22
C LEU A 336 -14.89 25.94 -4.80
N ILE A 337 -15.82 25.13 -4.29
CA ILE A 337 -17.19 25.02 -4.81
C ILE A 337 -18.14 25.89 -4.00
N ASN A 338 -18.97 26.66 -4.70
CA ASN A 338 -20.06 27.45 -4.14
C ASN A 338 -21.21 27.59 -5.17
N ASP A 339 -22.33 28.18 -4.75
CA ASP A 339 -23.54 28.28 -5.57
C ASP A 339 -23.33 29.02 -6.91
N LEU A 340 -22.31 29.88 -7.01
CA LEU A 340 -22.02 30.66 -8.22
C LEU A 340 -21.27 29.86 -9.28
N ASN A 341 -20.48 28.85 -8.89
CA ASN A 341 -19.57 28.14 -9.80
C ASN A 341 -19.83 26.62 -9.90
N VAL A 342 -20.68 26.06 -9.04
CA VAL A 342 -20.95 24.61 -9.00
C VAL A 342 -21.39 24.06 -10.35
N ALA A 343 -22.21 24.81 -11.10
CA ALA A 343 -22.67 24.41 -12.42
C ALA A 343 -21.51 24.30 -13.43
N ASP A 344 -20.60 25.27 -13.44
CA ASP A 344 -19.45 25.28 -14.36
C ASP A 344 -18.47 24.15 -14.04
N ILE A 345 -18.31 23.83 -12.76
CA ILE A 345 -17.42 22.76 -12.30
C ILE A 345 -18.01 21.39 -12.60
N ILE A 346 -19.30 21.16 -12.28
CA ILE A 346 -19.87 19.81 -12.18
C ILE A 346 -20.62 19.38 -13.45
N SER A 347 -21.15 20.31 -14.25
CA SER A 347 -22.02 19.98 -15.40
C SER A 347 -21.42 19.06 -16.46
N SER A 348 -20.09 18.94 -16.50
CA SER A 348 -19.37 18.09 -17.46
C SER A 348 -19.16 16.64 -17.00
N TYR A 349 -19.58 16.29 -15.78
CA TYR A 349 -19.41 14.97 -15.19
C TYR A 349 -20.71 14.16 -15.22
N ASP A 350 -20.58 12.85 -15.40
CA ASP A 350 -21.69 11.90 -15.48
C ASP A 350 -22.15 11.42 -14.10
N GLY A 351 -21.34 11.62 -13.07
CA GLY A 351 -21.65 11.25 -11.69
C GLY A 351 -20.76 11.97 -10.68
N ILE A 352 -21.25 12.06 -9.45
CA ILE A 352 -20.58 12.73 -8.33
C ILE A 352 -20.38 11.76 -7.17
N ILE A 353 -19.19 11.82 -6.58
CA ILE A 353 -18.87 11.12 -5.34
C ILE A 353 -18.38 12.13 -4.33
N VAL A 354 -18.99 12.09 -3.14
CA VAL A 354 -18.47 12.80 -1.97
C VAL A 354 -17.90 11.74 -1.01
N PRO A 355 -16.57 11.65 -0.85
CA PRO A 355 -15.93 10.65 -0.04
C PRO A 355 -16.00 11.03 1.46
N GLY A 356 -15.37 10.20 2.30
CA GLY A 356 -15.11 10.55 3.69
C GLY A 356 -14.16 11.74 3.83
N GLY A 357 -14.20 12.37 5.00
CA GLY A 357 -13.25 13.41 5.38
C GLY A 357 -13.40 13.73 6.87
N PHE A 358 -12.38 14.35 7.45
CA PHE A 358 -12.37 14.72 8.86
C PHE A 358 -12.50 16.23 9.03
N GLY A 359 -13.08 16.65 10.16
CA GLY A 359 -13.21 18.07 10.56
C GLY A 359 -14.21 18.88 9.73
N GLU A 360 -14.23 20.20 9.94
CA GLU A 360 -15.29 21.08 9.42
C GLU A 360 -15.03 21.66 8.02
N ARG A 361 -13.78 21.61 7.55
CA ARG A 361 -13.37 22.26 6.29
C ARG A 361 -14.11 21.71 5.08
N GLY A 362 -14.43 22.56 4.09
CA GLY A 362 -14.99 22.14 2.79
C GLY A 362 -16.42 21.59 2.82
N ILE A 363 -17.08 21.54 3.98
CA ILE A 363 -18.43 20.98 4.14
C ILE A 363 -19.47 21.68 3.26
N GLU A 364 -19.49 23.01 3.25
CA GLU A 364 -20.51 23.76 2.50
C GLU A 364 -20.39 23.52 0.99
N GLY A 365 -19.18 23.39 0.44
CA GLY A 365 -19.00 23.04 -0.96
C GLY A 365 -19.46 21.62 -1.29
N MET A 366 -19.33 20.67 -0.35
CA MET A 366 -19.92 19.33 -0.50
C MET A 366 -21.45 19.40 -0.55
N ILE A 367 -22.06 20.15 0.37
CA ILE A 367 -23.52 20.35 0.42
C ILE A 367 -24.03 21.01 -0.87
N THR A 368 -23.36 22.07 -1.34
CA THR A 368 -23.70 22.72 -2.62
C THR A 368 -23.60 21.75 -3.80
N SER A 369 -22.59 20.90 -3.83
CA SER A 369 -22.43 19.89 -4.89
C SER A 369 -23.54 18.84 -4.87
N ILE A 370 -23.93 18.39 -3.68
CA ILE A 370 -25.02 17.41 -3.50
C ILE A 370 -26.36 18.02 -3.93
N LYS A 371 -26.63 19.26 -3.53
CA LYS A 371 -27.81 20.01 -3.98
C LYS A 371 -27.88 20.09 -5.49
N TYR A 372 -26.77 20.44 -6.13
CA TYR A 372 -26.68 20.52 -7.58
C TYR A 372 -26.96 19.17 -8.25
N ALA A 373 -26.38 18.07 -7.73
CA ALA A 373 -26.69 16.73 -8.23
C ALA A 373 -28.18 16.38 -8.11
N ARG A 374 -28.79 16.63 -6.94
CA ARG A 374 -30.20 16.35 -6.68
C ARG A 374 -31.12 17.11 -7.64
N GLU A 375 -30.89 18.40 -7.81
CA GLU A 375 -31.73 19.27 -8.65
C GLU A 375 -31.57 18.98 -10.15
N ASN A 376 -30.39 18.54 -10.57
CA ASN A 376 -30.09 18.22 -11.98
C ASN A 376 -30.16 16.73 -12.31
N LYS A 377 -30.58 15.87 -11.37
CA LYS A 377 -30.69 14.41 -11.53
C LYS A 377 -29.38 13.73 -11.94
N ILE A 378 -28.26 14.22 -11.40
CA ILE A 378 -26.94 13.62 -11.60
C ILE A 378 -26.78 12.47 -10.59
N PRO A 379 -26.35 11.26 -11.02
CA PRO A 379 -26.02 10.16 -10.11
C PRO A 379 -25.04 10.59 -9.01
N PHE A 380 -25.35 10.22 -7.77
CA PHE A 380 -24.59 10.61 -6.59
C PHE A 380 -24.31 9.41 -5.69
N LEU A 381 -23.09 9.35 -5.14
CA LEU A 381 -22.71 8.42 -4.07
C LEU A 381 -22.01 9.18 -2.94
N GLY A 382 -22.58 9.12 -1.74
CA GLY A 382 -22.00 9.68 -0.53
C GLY A 382 -21.40 8.58 0.36
N ILE A 383 -20.13 8.70 0.72
CA ILE A 383 -19.42 7.74 1.57
C ILE A 383 -19.14 8.40 2.92
N CYS A 384 -19.60 7.79 4.02
CA CYS A 384 -19.40 8.28 5.39
C CYS A 384 -19.83 9.76 5.53
N LEU A 385 -18.87 10.70 5.57
CA LEU A 385 -19.16 12.14 5.58
C LEU A 385 -20.06 12.55 4.41
N GLY A 386 -19.85 12.03 3.21
CA GLY A 386 -20.71 12.36 2.06
C GLY A 386 -22.17 11.95 2.25
N MET A 387 -22.44 10.86 2.98
CA MET A 387 -23.80 10.47 3.37
C MET A 387 -24.37 11.47 4.39
N GLN A 388 -23.60 11.86 5.40
CA GLN A 388 -24.02 12.86 6.39
C GLN A 388 -24.38 14.19 5.72
N MET A 389 -23.54 14.65 4.79
CA MET A 389 -23.76 15.90 4.05
C MET A 389 -25.03 15.83 3.18
N ALA A 390 -25.36 14.66 2.63
CA ALA A 390 -26.58 14.48 1.87
C ALA A 390 -27.84 14.59 2.74
N VAL A 391 -27.79 14.07 3.97
CA VAL A 391 -28.87 14.23 4.95
C VAL A 391 -29.06 15.71 5.31
N ILE A 392 -27.96 16.40 5.62
CA ILE A 392 -27.99 17.84 5.96
C ILE A 392 -28.52 18.67 4.79
N GLU A 393 -28.05 18.42 3.56
CA GLU A 393 -28.53 19.11 2.35
C GLU A 393 -30.04 18.99 2.19
N PHE A 394 -30.56 17.76 2.31
CA PHE A 394 -31.97 17.49 2.09
C PHE A 394 -32.85 18.17 3.14
N ILE A 395 -32.45 18.09 4.41
CA ILE A 395 -33.23 18.72 5.50
C ILE A 395 -33.21 20.25 5.35
N ARG A 396 -32.05 20.84 5.05
CA ARG A 396 -31.94 22.31 4.85
C ARG A 396 -32.76 22.79 3.66
N ASN A 397 -32.65 22.13 2.50
CA ASN A 397 -33.20 22.65 1.24
C ASN A 397 -34.60 22.14 0.89
N VAL A 398 -34.98 20.92 1.32
CA VAL A 398 -36.28 20.31 0.97
C VAL A 398 -37.25 20.37 2.13
N VAL A 399 -36.81 20.05 3.35
CA VAL A 399 -37.67 20.14 4.54
C VAL A 399 -37.80 21.58 5.04
N GLY A 400 -36.77 22.40 4.82
CA GLY A 400 -36.76 23.82 5.19
C GLY A 400 -36.47 24.06 6.68
N LEU A 401 -35.81 23.12 7.36
CA LEU A 401 -35.28 23.37 8.69
C LEU A 401 -33.93 24.06 8.57
N GLU A 402 -33.90 25.30 9.02
CA GLU A 402 -32.68 26.07 9.19
C GLU A 402 -31.89 25.54 10.40
N ASP A 403 -30.58 25.76 10.44
CA ASP A 403 -29.68 25.36 11.54
C ASP A 403 -29.54 23.83 11.78
N VAL A 404 -29.51 23.06 10.70
CA VAL A 404 -29.23 21.61 10.73
C VAL A 404 -27.74 21.35 10.51
N SER A 405 -27.10 20.59 11.40
CA SER A 405 -25.67 20.24 11.28
C SER A 405 -25.34 19.05 12.17
N SER A 406 -24.31 18.27 11.85
CA SER A 406 -23.78 17.26 12.78
C SER A 406 -23.20 17.92 14.04
N GLU A 407 -23.38 17.28 15.20
CA GLU A 407 -22.74 17.66 16.48
C GLU A 407 -21.20 17.69 16.36
N GLU A 408 -20.61 16.95 15.41
CA GLU A 408 -19.18 17.00 15.12
C GLU A 408 -18.72 18.39 14.67
N PHE A 409 -19.54 19.10 13.90
CA PHE A 409 -19.19 20.38 13.27
C PHE A 409 -19.84 21.58 13.97
N LYS A 410 -20.97 21.34 14.62
CA LYS A 410 -21.70 22.39 15.33
C LYS A 410 -22.41 21.79 16.56
N PRO A 411 -21.69 21.65 17.68
CA PRO A 411 -22.24 21.06 18.92
C PRO A 411 -23.45 21.80 19.49
N ASP A 412 -23.65 23.06 19.09
CA ASP A 412 -24.73 23.95 19.53
C ASP A 412 -25.84 24.12 18.48
N ALA A 413 -25.88 23.29 17.44
CA ALA A 413 -26.95 23.29 16.45
C ALA A 413 -28.31 22.98 17.12
N LYS A 414 -29.36 23.74 16.75
CA LYS A 414 -30.71 23.47 17.25
C LYS A 414 -31.29 22.16 16.71
N ASN A 415 -30.80 21.72 15.55
CA ASN A 415 -31.21 20.49 14.88
C ASN A 415 -29.96 19.64 14.55
N PRO A 416 -29.41 18.90 15.54
CA PRO A 416 -28.24 18.05 15.35
C PRO A 416 -28.50 16.84 14.43
#